data_AF-A0A4U8USD0-F1
#
_entry.id   AF-A0A4U8USD0-F1
#
_cell.length_a   1.000
_cell.length_b   1.000
_cell.length_c   1.000
_cell.angle_alpha   90.00
_cell.angle_beta   90.00
_cell.angle_gamma   90.00
#
_symmetry.space_group_name_H-M   'P 1'
#
loop_
_entity.id
_entity.type
_entity.pdbx_description
1 polymer ?
#
loop_
_entity_poly.entity_id
_entity_poly.type
_entity_poly.pdbx_seq_one_letter_code
_entity_poly.pdbx_strand_id
1 'polypeptide(L)'
;MLLPRILLLLLVIVDSAMCAKEHYFVFENLSPPLLKLARLYGNEAHKDYVQDTENRTELQRQTLYTDYFERCNDLGWDYAKNVTMMVAKKSNSTRYRTLMKMGVRAFLSRFLTLPVEQINSGIDQLCTKSEMQLQCQFGFGESRSQILLRIEHLKEFDGSMRLLLDKECNAKRKELHYECIGGEVEEWAKDCMNVSFRVEPYAYQNGTNKMGTD
;
A
#
# COMPACT_ATOMS: atom_id res chain seq x y z
N MET A 1 -39.71 -43.58 9.39
CA MET A 1 -39.79 -42.10 9.30
C MET A 1 -38.41 -41.41 9.48
N LEU A 2 -37.29 -42.04 9.09
CA LEU A 2 -35.94 -41.44 9.26
C LEU A 2 -35.45 -40.63 8.04
N LEU A 3 -35.91 -40.96 6.83
CA LEU A 3 -35.50 -40.26 5.60
C LEU A 3 -35.71 -38.74 5.62
N PRO A 4 -36.87 -38.18 6.06
CA PRO A 4 -37.08 -36.74 5.99
C PRO A 4 -36.23 -35.95 6.99
N ARG A 5 -35.80 -36.58 8.09
CA ARG A 5 -34.91 -35.95 9.10
C ARG A 5 -33.46 -35.88 8.63
N ILE A 6 -32.99 -36.91 7.93
CA ILE A 6 -31.63 -36.94 7.34
C ILE A 6 -31.53 -35.93 6.20
N LEU A 7 -32.58 -35.80 5.37
CA LEU A 7 -32.62 -34.82 4.27
C LEU A 7 -32.60 -33.37 4.79
N LEU A 8 -33.31 -33.08 5.89
CA LEU A 8 -33.32 -31.76 6.52
C LEU A 8 -31.95 -31.39 7.10
N LEU A 9 -31.27 -32.35 7.74
CA LEU A 9 -29.92 -32.17 8.27
C LEU A 9 -28.89 -31.93 7.16
N LEU A 10 -29.00 -32.65 6.03
CA LEU A 10 -28.12 -32.44 4.88
C LEU A 10 -28.34 -31.07 4.23
N LEU A 11 -29.59 -30.58 4.14
CA LEU A 11 -29.88 -29.23 3.62
C LEU A 11 -29.29 -28.11 4.50
N VAL A 12 -29.36 -28.25 5.83
CA VAL A 12 -28.79 -27.26 6.77
C VAL A 12 -27.25 -27.23 6.72
N ILE A 13 -26.60 -28.36 6.46
CA ILE A 13 -25.13 -28.45 6.31
C ILE A 13 -24.69 -27.87 4.96
N VAL A 14 -25.49 -28.01 3.90
CA VAL A 14 -25.18 -27.43 2.59
C VAL A 14 -25.33 -25.91 2.60
N ASP A 15 -26.34 -25.35 3.30
CA ASP A 15 -26.52 -23.89 3.43
C ASP A 15 -25.40 -23.22 4.26
N SER A 16 -24.87 -23.90 5.28
CA SER A 16 -23.74 -23.37 6.06
C SER A 16 -22.39 -23.50 5.36
N ALA A 17 -22.30 -24.32 4.30
CA ALA A 17 -21.15 -24.38 3.40
C ALA A 17 -21.23 -23.34 2.25
N MET A 18 -22.36 -22.65 2.07
CA MET A 18 -22.53 -21.64 1.02
C MET A 18 -22.03 -20.27 1.48
N CYS A 19 -20.85 -19.91 0.95
CA CYS A 19 -20.34 -18.54 0.83
C CYS A 19 -20.25 -17.73 2.13
N ALA A 20 -19.19 -17.95 2.91
CA ALA A 20 -18.61 -16.86 3.68
C ALA A 20 -18.30 -15.73 2.68
N LYS A 21 -19.06 -14.63 2.75
CA LYS A 21 -18.91 -13.48 1.84
C LYS A 21 -17.45 -13.05 1.85
N GLU A 22 -16.83 -13.07 0.66
CA GLU A 22 -15.46 -12.59 0.52
C GLU A 22 -15.41 -11.15 1.01
N HIS A 23 -14.43 -10.91 1.88
CA HIS A 23 -14.36 -9.68 2.64
C HIS A 23 -13.14 -8.92 2.15
N TYR A 24 -13.38 -7.69 1.67
CA TYR A 24 -12.37 -6.80 1.10
C TYR A 24 -12.23 -5.54 1.96
N PHE A 25 -11.05 -4.93 1.96
CA PHE A 25 -10.78 -3.71 2.74
C PHE A 25 -10.78 -2.45 1.88
N VAL A 26 -10.01 -2.45 0.79
CA VAL A 26 -9.76 -1.27 -0.05
C VAL A 26 -9.93 -1.55 -1.53
N PHE A 27 -9.79 -2.80 -2.00
CA PHE A 27 -9.88 -3.16 -3.43
C PHE A 27 -10.74 -4.42 -3.68
N GLU A 28 -12.00 -4.23 -4.04
CA GLU A 28 -12.97 -5.32 -4.29
C GLU A 28 -12.66 -6.15 -5.55
N ASN A 29 -11.81 -5.64 -6.44
CA ASN A 29 -11.43 -6.31 -7.68
C ASN A 29 -10.28 -7.32 -7.50
N LEU A 30 -9.75 -7.49 -6.28
CA LEU A 30 -8.75 -8.52 -6.04
C LEU A 30 -9.34 -9.89 -6.33
N SER A 31 -8.67 -10.69 -7.17
CA SER A 31 -9.21 -12.00 -7.54
C SER A 31 -9.35 -12.92 -6.32
N PRO A 32 -10.41 -13.75 -6.25
CA PRO A 32 -10.64 -14.71 -5.17
C PRO A 32 -9.43 -15.60 -4.81
N PRO A 33 -8.64 -16.12 -5.78
CA PRO A 33 -7.45 -16.90 -5.47
C PRO A 33 -6.39 -16.09 -4.71
N LEU A 34 -6.16 -14.82 -5.09
CA LEU A 34 -5.18 -13.97 -4.42
C LEU A 34 -5.63 -13.55 -3.02
N LEU A 35 -6.93 -13.31 -2.83
CA LEU A 35 -7.49 -13.06 -1.51
C LEU A 35 -7.29 -14.26 -0.57
N LYS A 36 -7.58 -15.47 -1.05
CA LYS A 36 -7.36 -16.71 -0.29
C LYS A 36 -5.88 -16.95 0.01
N LEU A 37 -5.01 -16.75 -0.99
CA LEU A 37 -3.56 -16.87 -0.83
C LEU A 37 -3.03 -15.91 0.24
N ALA A 38 -3.49 -14.66 0.23
CA ALA A 38 -3.06 -13.68 1.21
C ALA A 38 -3.46 -14.05 2.63
N ARG A 39 -4.70 -14.50 2.84
CA ARG A 39 -5.16 -15.00 4.14
C ARG A 39 -4.39 -16.23 4.60
N LEU A 40 -4.08 -17.15 3.68
CA LEU A 40 -3.29 -18.33 4.00
C LEU A 40 -1.89 -17.94 4.48
N TYR A 41 -1.24 -17.00 3.79
CA TYR A 41 0.09 -16.51 4.16
C TYR A 41 0.09 -15.91 5.58
N GLY A 42 -0.92 -15.10 5.91
CA GLY A 42 -1.10 -14.56 7.26
C GLY A 42 -1.33 -15.66 8.31
N ASN A 43 -2.19 -16.64 8.02
CA ASN A 43 -2.46 -17.75 8.93
C ASN A 43 -1.21 -18.59 9.21
N GLU A 44 -0.40 -18.88 8.20
CA GLU A 44 0.86 -19.62 8.40
C GLU A 44 1.85 -18.79 9.24
N ALA A 45 1.99 -17.49 8.97
CA ALA A 45 2.82 -16.62 9.81
C ALA A 45 2.32 -16.58 11.27
N HIS A 46 1.01 -16.62 11.50
CA HIS A 46 0.44 -16.68 12.84
C HIS A 46 0.76 -17.99 13.56
N LYS A 47 0.65 -19.13 12.85
CA LYS A 47 1.02 -20.44 13.40
C LYS A 47 2.48 -20.48 13.81
N ASP A 48 3.38 -20.02 12.94
CA ASP A 48 4.81 -19.92 13.25
C ASP A 48 5.05 -19.04 14.48
N TYR A 49 4.38 -17.87 14.55
CA TYR A 49 4.47 -16.97 15.71
C TYR A 49 4.03 -17.65 17.00
N VAL A 50 2.89 -18.36 16.99
CA VAL A 50 2.40 -19.07 18.18
C VAL A 50 3.40 -20.13 18.62
N GLN A 51 3.92 -20.92 17.68
CA GLN A 51 4.90 -21.98 17.95
C GLN A 51 6.20 -21.42 18.55
N ASP A 52 6.73 -20.33 18.00
CA ASP A 52 7.98 -19.72 18.46
C ASP A 52 7.83 -18.98 19.80
N THR A 53 6.59 -18.72 20.22
CA THR A 53 6.28 -17.95 21.43
C THR A 53 5.77 -18.77 22.62
N GLU A 54 5.56 -20.08 22.48
CA GLU A 54 4.97 -20.93 23.54
C GLU A 54 5.67 -20.79 24.90
N ASN A 55 7.00 -20.62 24.91
CA ASN A 55 7.82 -20.55 26.12
C ASN A 55 8.57 -19.21 26.28
N ARG A 56 8.06 -18.14 25.65
CA ARG A 56 8.70 -16.81 25.65
C ARG A 56 8.03 -15.86 26.64
N THR A 57 8.80 -14.89 27.15
CA THR A 57 8.24 -13.80 27.97
C THR A 57 7.39 -12.86 27.12
N GLU A 58 6.45 -12.14 27.72
CA GLU A 58 5.58 -11.19 27.02
C GLU A 58 6.36 -10.18 26.14
N LEU A 59 7.46 -9.64 26.67
CA LEU A 59 8.33 -8.73 25.92
C LEU A 59 8.91 -9.38 24.65
N GLN A 60 9.40 -10.62 24.76
CA GLN A 60 9.91 -11.38 23.61
C GLN A 60 8.81 -11.69 22.59
N ARG A 61 7.60 -11.99 23.07
CA ARG A 61 6.43 -12.20 22.20
C ARG A 61 6.09 -10.94 21.43
N GLN A 62 6.14 -9.77 22.06
CA GLN A 62 5.84 -8.51 21.40
C GLN A 62 6.86 -8.17 20.29
N THR A 63 8.15 -8.43 20.52
CA THR A 63 9.17 -8.27 19.46
C THR A 63 8.91 -9.22 18.30
N LEU A 64 8.71 -10.51 18.58
CA LEU A 64 8.45 -11.51 17.53
C LEU A 64 7.14 -11.23 16.78
N TYR A 65 6.12 -10.69 17.45
CA TYR A 65 4.86 -10.30 16.80
C TYR A 65 5.13 -9.34 15.65
N THR A 66 5.96 -8.32 15.86
CA THR A 66 6.32 -7.36 14.81
C THR A 66 7.04 -8.05 13.66
N ASP A 67 8.03 -8.90 13.93
CA ASP A 67 8.79 -9.60 12.88
C ASP A 67 7.89 -10.48 12.00
N TYR A 68 6.99 -11.24 12.64
CA TYR A 68 6.04 -12.10 11.94
C TYR A 68 4.96 -11.32 11.19
N PHE A 69 4.48 -10.22 11.78
CA PHE A 69 3.51 -9.32 11.17
C PHE A 69 4.09 -8.61 9.94
N GLU A 70 5.36 -8.21 10.01
CA GLU A 70 6.06 -7.53 8.91
C GLU A 70 6.23 -8.42 7.67
N ARG A 71 6.16 -9.75 7.80
CA ARG A 71 6.13 -10.66 6.63
C ARG A 71 4.97 -10.34 5.68
N CYS A 72 3.87 -9.78 6.18
CA CYS A 72 2.76 -9.35 5.33
C CYS A 72 3.10 -8.14 4.44
N ASN A 73 4.11 -7.32 4.80
CA ASN A 73 4.47 -6.12 4.04
C ASN A 73 5.08 -6.43 2.67
N ASP A 74 5.78 -7.57 2.59
CA ASP A 74 6.43 -8.08 1.38
C ASP A 74 5.46 -8.85 0.47
N LEU A 75 4.31 -9.28 1.02
CA LEU A 75 3.32 -9.98 0.22
C LEU A 75 2.78 -9.06 -0.89
N GLY A 76 2.74 -9.62 -2.11
CA GLY A 76 2.30 -8.90 -3.29
C GLY A 76 3.33 -7.89 -3.83
N TRP A 77 4.56 -7.90 -3.31
CA TRP A 77 5.64 -7.05 -3.85
C TRP A 77 5.90 -7.33 -5.33
N ASP A 78 5.76 -8.56 -5.81
CA ASP A 78 5.91 -8.89 -7.23
C ASP A 78 4.93 -8.12 -8.14
N TYR A 79 3.72 -7.81 -7.65
CA TYR A 79 2.77 -6.95 -8.36
C TYR A 79 3.23 -5.49 -8.38
N ALA A 80 3.77 -4.98 -7.27
CA ALA A 80 4.25 -3.60 -7.21
C ALA A 80 5.65 -3.39 -7.81
N LYS A 81 6.43 -4.47 -7.99
CA LYS A 81 7.81 -4.45 -8.46
C LYS A 81 7.91 -3.86 -9.86
N ASN A 82 7.03 -4.27 -10.76
CA ASN A 82 7.01 -3.80 -12.14
C ASN A 82 6.78 -2.29 -12.20
N VAL A 83 5.80 -1.79 -11.42
CA VAL A 83 5.53 -0.34 -11.29
C VAL A 83 6.74 0.38 -10.72
N THR A 84 7.32 -0.15 -9.64
CA THR A 84 8.49 0.44 -8.99
C THR A 84 9.67 0.54 -9.94
N MET A 85 9.95 -0.52 -10.70
CA MET A 85 11.01 -0.53 -11.72
C MET A 85 10.72 0.43 -12.87
N MET A 86 9.46 0.51 -13.32
CA MET A 86 9.04 1.42 -14.38
C MET A 86 9.23 2.89 -13.97
N VAL A 87 8.79 3.23 -12.76
CA VAL A 87 8.96 4.55 -12.16
C VAL A 87 10.45 4.89 -11.97
N ALA A 88 11.25 3.93 -11.49
CA ALA A 88 12.68 4.13 -11.27
C ALA A 88 13.47 4.37 -12.57
N LYS A 89 13.07 3.74 -13.68
CA LYS A 89 13.70 3.92 -15.00
C LYS A 89 13.34 5.24 -15.67
N LYS A 90 12.35 5.98 -15.18
CA LYS A 90 11.87 7.21 -15.82
C LYS A 90 12.87 8.36 -15.61
N SER A 91 13.27 8.99 -16.71
CA SER A 91 14.13 10.17 -16.70
C SER A 91 13.51 11.33 -15.92
N ASN A 92 14.34 12.13 -15.26
CA ASN A 92 13.91 13.34 -14.54
C ASN A 92 13.48 14.45 -15.52
N SER A 93 12.27 14.37 -16.05
CA SER A 93 11.67 15.37 -16.94
C SER A 93 11.44 16.72 -16.25
N THR A 94 11.20 17.77 -17.03
CA THR A 94 10.81 19.08 -16.48
C THR A 94 9.54 18.97 -15.63
N ARG A 95 8.52 18.26 -16.13
CA ARG A 95 7.29 17.93 -15.39
C ARG A 95 7.56 17.27 -14.04
N TYR A 96 8.43 16.26 -13.99
CA TYR A 96 8.84 15.62 -12.73
C TYR A 96 9.47 16.62 -11.75
N ARG A 97 10.42 17.44 -12.23
CA ARG A 97 11.10 18.43 -11.39
C ARG A 97 10.13 19.49 -10.87
N THR A 98 9.17 19.91 -11.67
CA THR A 98 8.14 20.87 -11.25
C THR A 98 7.24 20.26 -10.18
N LEU A 99 6.73 19.03 -10.37
CA LEU A 99 5.96 18.33 -9.33
C LEU A 99 6.74 18.20 -8.01
N MET A 100 8.04 17.88 -8.07
CA MET A 100 8.92 17.84 -6.90
C MET A 100 9.03 19.21 -6.19
N LYS A 101 9.17 20.31 -6.94
CA LYS A 101 9.20 21.67 -6.38
C LYS A 101 7.90 22.06 -5.70
N MET A 102 6.79 21.45 -6.12
CA MET A 102 5.47 21.64 -5.50
C MET A 102 5.23 20.73 -4.29
N GLY A 103 6.26 20.01 -3.84
CA GLY A 103 6.18 19.15 -2.64
C GLY A 103 5.63 17.75 -2.90
N VAL A 104 5.41 17.37 -4.17
CA VAL A 104 5.02 15.99 -4.52
C VAL A 104 6.24 15.07 -4.31
N ARG A 105 6.03 13.91 -3.68
CA ARG A 105 7.09 12.94 -3.40
C ARG A 105 7.68 12.34 -4.69
N ALA A 106 8.97 12.05 -4.69
CA ALA A 106 9.71 11.60 -5.88
C ALA A 106 9.12 10.40 -6.62
N PHE A 107 8.61 9.41 -5.90
CA PHE A 107 7.93 8.27 -6.51
C PHE A 107 6.67 8.74 -7.26
N LEU A 108 5.78 9.44 -6.56
CA LEU A 108 4.51 9.91 -7.11
C LEU A 108 4.74 10.91 -8.26
N SER A 109 5.71 11.82 -8.14
CA SER A 109 6.07 12.76 -9.21
C SER A 109 6.50 12.05 -10.49
N ARG A 110 7.26 10.95 -10.39
CA ARG A 110 7.63 10.17 -11.58
C ARG A 110 6.45 9.36 -12.10
N PHE A 111 5.70 8.73 -11.20
CA PHE A 111 4.53 7.95 -11.52
C PHE A 111 3.49 8.75 -12.33
N LEU A 112 3.19 9.99 -11.90
CA LEU A 112 2.27 10.89 -12.59
C LEU A 112 2.76 11.38 -13.96
N THR A 113 4.02 11.13 -14.32
CA THR A 113 4.57 11.46 -15.65
C THR A 113 4.66 10.27 -16.60
N LEU A 114 4.13 9.12 -16.19
CA LEU A 114 3.98 7.96 -17.06
C LEU A 114 2.79 8.16 -18.01
N PRO A 115 2.76 7.45 -19.16
CA PRO A 115 1.55 7.34 -19.99
C PRO A 115 0.34 6.86 -19.17
N VAL A 116 -0.87 7.28 -19.55
CA VAL A 116 -2.11 6.99 -18.81
C VAL A 116 -2.32 5.49 -18.62
N GLU A 117 -2.04 4.69 -19.66
CA GLU A 117 -2.20 3.23 -19.61
C GLU A 117 -1.27 2.61 -18.56
N GLN A 118 -0.05 3.15 -18.43
CA GLN A 118 0.93 2.73 -17.43
C GLN A 118 0.52 3.17 -16.01
N ILE A 119 -0.06 4.36 -15.87
CA ILE A 119 -0.62 4.84 -14.60
C ILE A 119 -1.77 3.94 -14.17
N ASN A 120 -2.72 3.67 -15.04
CA ASN A 120 -3.90 2.84 -14.73
C ASN A 120 -3.50 1.43 -14.33
N SER A 121 -2.63 0.78 -15.12
CA SER A 121 -2.08 -0.53 -14.78
C SER A 121 -1.26 -0.51 -13.48
N GLY A 122 -0.54 0.58 -13.23
CA GLY A 122 0.26 0.72 -12.01
C GLY A 122 -0.59 0.89 -10.75
N ILE A 123 -1.70 1.62 -10.85
CA ILE A 123 -2.69 1.73 -9.78
C ILE A 123 -3.27 0.37 -9.43
N ASP A 124 -3.69 -0.42 -10.42
CA ASP A 124 -4.29 -1.74 -10.16
C ASP A 124 -3.30 -2.67 -9.46
N GLN A 125 -2.01 -2.62 -9.84
CA GLN A 125 -0.92 -3.35 -9.17
C GLN A 125 -0.71 -2.90 -7.72
N LEU A 126 -0.71 -1.59 -7.46
CA LEU A 126 -0.56 -1.04 -6.10
C LEU A 126 -1.78 -1.37 -5.22
N CYS A 127 -2.99 -1.33 -5.78
CA CYS A 127 -4.21 -1.72 -5.10
C CYS A 127 -4.26 -3.22 -4.80
N THR A 128 -3.83 -4.05 -5.76
CA THR A 128 -3.67 -5.51 -5.57
C THR A 128 -2.73 -5.79 -4.40
N LYS A 129 -1.52 -5.18 -4.39
CA LYS A 129 -0.58 -5.32 -3.27
C LYS A 129 -1.20 -4.89 -1.95
N SER A 130 -1.84 -3.72 -1.92
CA SER A 130 -2.42 -3.14 -0.71
C SER A 130 -3.49 -4.06 -0.12
N GLU A 131 -4.42 -4.55 -0.95
CA GLU A 131 -5.45 -5.48 -0.50
C GLU A 131 -4.86 -6.81 -0.03
N MET A 132 -3.90 -7.40 -0.78
CA MET A 132 -3.24 -8.63 -0.34
C MET A 132 -2.54 -8.46 1.01
N GLN A 133 -1.84 -7.35 1.23
CA GLN A 133 -1.19 -7.05 2.50
C GLN A 133 -2.21 -6.98 3.65
N LEU A 134 -3.35 -6.29 3.46
CA LEU A 134 -4.41 -6.19 4.48
C LEU A 134 -5.08 -7.54 4.77
N GLN A 135 -5.30 -8.37 3.73
CA GLN A 135 -5.84 -9.72 3.89
C GLN A 135 -4.86 -10.66 4.61
N CYS A 136 -3.56 -10.48 4.41
CA CYS A 136 -2.53 -11.17 5.17
C CYS A 136 -2.58 -10.78 6.65
N GLN A 137 -2.66 -9.49 6.96
CA GLN A 137 -2.78 -9.02 8.34
C GLN A 137 -4.04 -9.57 9.02
N PHE A 138 -5.15 -9.63 8.28
CA PHE A 138 -6.38 -10.27 8.76
C PHE A 138 -6.19 -11.77 9.02
N GLY A 139 -5.54 -12.48 8.10
CA GLY A 139 -5.19 -13.89 8.27
C GLY A 139 -4.22 -14.13 9.43
N PHE A 140 -3.36 -13.16 9.75
CA PHE A 140 -2.43 -13.21 10.87
C PHE A 140 -3.13 -13.08 12.24
N GLY A 141 -4.40 -12.67 12.27
CA GLY A 141 -5.19 -12.54 13.49
C GLY A 141 -5.45 -11.10 13.93
N GLU A 142 -5.07 -10.09 13.15
CA GLU A 142 -5.53 -8.72 13.42
C GLU A 142 -7.04 -8.62 13.26
N SER A 143 -7.68 -7.92 14.20
CA SER A 143 -9.11 -7.66 14.11
C SER A 143 -9.43 -6.71 12.95
N ARG A 144 -10.65 -6.83 12.42
CA ARG A 144 -11.14 -5.93 11.36
C ARG A 144 -11.04 -4.45 11.76
N SER A 145 -11.33 -4.11 13.02
CA SER A 145 -11.24 -2.74 13.52
C SER A 145 -9.80 -2.23 13.54
N GLN A 146 -8.82 -3.05 13.95
CA GLN A 146 -7.40 -2.66 13.92
C GLN A 146 -6.91 -2.41 12.49
N ILE A 147 -7.33 -3.24 11.53
CA ILE A 147 -6.97 -3.05 10.11
C ILE A 147 -7.59 -1.76 9.58
N LEU A 148 -8.86 -1.47 9.89
CA LEU A 148 -9.50 -0.22 9.49
C LEU A 148 -8.82 1.01 10.11
N LEU A 149 -8.43 0.95 11.39
CA LEU A 149 -7.66 2.01 12.04
C LEU A 149 -6.30 2.22 11.36
N ARG A 150 -5.62 1.14 10.98
CA ARG A 150 -4.35 1.23 10.25
C ARG A 150 -4.50 1.84 8.86
N ILE A 151 -5.58 1.52 8.16
CA ILE A 151 -5.92 2.15 6.89
C ILE A 151 -6.07 3.66 7.08
N GLU A 152 -6.81 4.11 8.10
CA GLU A 152 -6.95 5.54 8.38
C GLU A 152 -5.62 6.20 8.75
N HIS A 153 -4.78 5.55 9.59
CA HIS A 153 -3.44 6.05 9.89
C HIS A 153 -2.58 6.21 8.61
N LEU A 154 -2.60 5.23 7.70
CA LEU A 154 -1.85 5.32 6.45
C LEU A 154 -2.29 6.54 5.61
N LYS A 155 -3.59 6.84 5.61
CA LYS A 155 -4.13 8.01 4.89
C LYS A 155 -3.74 9.34 5.56
N GLU A 156 -3.62 9.37 6.88
CA GLU A 156 -3.24 10.56 7.63
C GLU A 156 -1.76 10.92 7.45
N PHE A 157 -0.86 9.93 7.49
CA PHE A 157 0.59 10.15 7.42
C PHE A 157 1.12 10.30 5.98
N ASP A 158 0.39 9.78 4.99
CA ASP A 158 0.83 9.81 3.60
C ASP A 158 -0.31 10.17 2.64
N GLY A 159 -0.29 11.41 2.15
CA GLY A 159 -1.26 11.89 1.16
C GLY A 159 -1.30 11.07 -0.12
N SER A 160 -0.22 10.38 -0.50
CA SER A 160 -0.22 9.48 -1.65
C SER A 160 -0.96 8.18 -1.36
N MET A 161 -0.86 7.66 -0.13
CA MET A 161 -1.68 6.53 0.32
C MET A 161 -3.15 6.93 0.45
N ARG A 162 -3.44 8.16 0.89
CA ARG A 162 -4.82 8.67 0.89
C ARG A 162 -5.43 8.68 -0.51
N LEU A 163 -4.71 9.23 -1.49
CA LEU A 163 -5.14 9.23 -2.87
C LEU A 163 -5.39 7.79 -3.37
N LEU A 164 -4.40 6.91 -3.18
CA LEU A 164 -4.50 5.51 -3.60
C LEU A 164 -5.70 4.79 -2.95
N LEU A 165 -5.83 4.83 -1.63
CA LEU A 165 -6.83 4.03 -0.92
C LEU A 165 -8.25 4.59 -1.01
N ASP A 166 -8.43 5.92 -0.95
CA ASP A 166 -9.78 6.52 -0.98
C ASP A 166 -10.33 6.66 -2.42
N LYS A 167 -9.46 6.94 -3.39
CA LYS A 167 -9.88 7.32 -4.75
C LYS A 167 -9.62 6.21 -5.75
N GLU A 168 -8.46 5.56 -5.67
CA GLU A 168 -8.03 4.64 -6.71
C GLU A 168 -8.46 3.20 -6.46
N CYS A 169 -8.27 2.67 -5.26
CA CYS A 169 -8.62 1.28 -4.99
C CYS A 169 -10.13 1.05 -4.85
N ASN A 170 -10.92 2.12 -4.77
CA ASN A 170 -12.37 2.02 -4.67
C ASN A 170 -12.99 1.33 -5.90
N ALA A 171 -13.93 0.41 -5.68
CA ALA A 171 -14.67 -0.29 -6.73
C ALA A 171 -15.41 0.64 -7.73
N LYS A 172 -15.65 1.90 -7.35
CA LYS A 172 -16.27 2.94 -8.20
C LYS A 172 -15.25 3.81 -8.93
N ARG A 173 -13.98 3.42 -9.00
CA ARG A 173 -12.93 4.14 -9.73
C ARG A 173 -13.41 4.41 -11.15
N LYS A 174 -13.52 5.69 -11.50
CA LYS A 174 -13.60 6.11 -12.90
C LYS A 174 -12.18 6.12 -13.45
N GLU A 175 -12.00 5.71 -14.69
CA GLU A 175 -10.70 5.83 -15.35
C GLU A 175 -10.22 7.28 -15.24
N LEU A 176 -9.05 7.47 -14.63
CA LEU A 176 -8.55 8.82 -14.35
C LEU A 176 -7.64 9.26 -15.47
N HIS A 177 -7.94 10.46 -15.98
CA HIS A 177 -7.07 11.18 -16.88
C HIS A 177 -6.07 12.00 -16.03
N TYR A 178 -5.01 11.34 -15.58
CA TYR A 178 -3.87 12.00 -14.91
C TYR A 178 -3.08 12.94 -15.85
N GLU A 179 -3.48 13.01 -17.13
CA GLU A 179 -2.93 13.92 -18.14
C GLU A 179 -3.01 15.38 -17.69
N CYS A 180 -4.06 15.81 -16.99
CA CYS A 180 -4.14 17.19 -16.48
C CYS A 180 -3.08 17.46 -15.40
N ILE A 181 -2.81 16.47 -14.54
CA ILE A 181 -1.87 16.63 -13.42
C ILE A 181 -0.43 16.51 -13.91
N GLY A 182 -0.13 15.53 -14.77
CA GLY A 182 1.23 15.25 -15.24
C GLY A 182 1.60 15.90 -16.57
N GLY A 183 0.63 16.14 -17.45
CA GLY A 183 0.81 16.66 -18.80
C GLY A 183 0.91 18.17 -18.88
N GLU A 184 0.08 18.88 -18.11
CA GLU A 184 -0.03 20.35 -18.15
C GLU A 184 0.68 21.02 -16.97
N VAL A 185 1.58 20.30 -16.27
CA VAL A 185 2.32 20.80 -15.09
C VAL A 185 2.89 22.20 -15.28
N GLU A 186 3.43 22.48 -16.45
CA GLU A 186 4.08 23.76 -16.76
C GLU A 186 3.06 24.91 -16.87
N GLU A 187 1.83 24.62 -17.31
CA GLU A 187 0.76 25.60 -17.49
C GLU A 187 0.13 25.97 -16.15
N TRP A 188 -0.29 24.98 -15.34
CA TRP A 188 -0.93 25.26 -14.06
C TRP A 188 0.05 25.63 -12.94
N ALA A 189 1.33 25.24 -13.02
CA ALA A 189 2.34 25.66 -12.05
C ALA A 189 2.92 27.06 -12.32
N LYS A 190 2.60 27.69 -13.47
CA LYS A 190 3.20 28.94 -13.91
C LYS A 190 3.12 30.04 -12.86
N ASP A 191 1.96 30.19 -12.21
CA ASP A 191 1.74 31.22 -11.20
C ASP A 191 2.43 30.90 -9.88
N CYS A 192 2.53 29.61 -9.51
CA CYS A 192 3.25 29.16 -8.32
C CYS A 192 4.78 29.31 -8.45
N MET A 193 5.30 29.12 -9.66
CA MET A 193 6.74 29.16 -9.94
C MET A 193 7.30 30.59 -10.06
N ASN A 194 6.43 31.57 -10.33
CA ASN A 194 6.78 32.99 -10.38
C ASN A 194 6.88 33.63 -8.98
N VAL A 195 6.42 32.94 -7.93
CA VAL A 195 6.66 33.34 -6.54
C VAL A 195 8.04 32.85 -6.15
N SER A 196 9.07 33.65 -6.44
CA SER A 196 10.43 33.43 -5.97
C SER A 196 10.44 33.46 -4.44
N PHE A 197 10.38 32.30 -3.80
CA PHE A 197 10.85 32.17 -2.42
C PHE A 197 12.36 32.45 -2.46
N ARG A 198 12.75 33.68 -2.11
CA ARG A 198 14.09 33.94 -1.59
C ARG A 198 14.23 33.10 -0.33
N VAL A 199 14.71 31.88 -0.49
CA VAL A 199 15.34 31.17 0.62
C VAL A 199 16.72 31.81 0.72
N GLU A 200 16.88 32.72 1.69
CA GLU A 200 18.22 33.19 2.06
C GLU A 200 19.08 31.95 2.37
N PRO A 201 20.23 31.77 1.71
CA PRO A 201 21.10 30.66 2.02
C PRO A 201 21.65 30.88 3.43
N TYR A 202 21.21 30.07 4.39
CA TYR A 202 21.94 29.91 5.65
C TYR A 202 23.35 29.42 5.30
N ALA A 203 24.33 30.30 5.48
CA ALA A 203 25.73 30.02 5.25
C ALA A 203 26.17 28.84 6.14
N TYR A 204 26.55 27.74 5.50
CA TYR A 204 27.33 26.69 6.12
C TYR A 204 28.71 27.28 6.46
N GLN A 205 28.94 27.62 7.73
CA GLN A 205 30.29 27.96 8.19
C GLN A 205 31.13 26.69 8.20
N ASN A 206 31.98 26.52 7.17
CA ASN A 206 33.02 25.52 7.17
C ASN A 206 34.05 25.84 8.27
N GLY A 207 33.99 25.07 9.36
CA GLY A 207 35.07 24.98 10.33
C GLY A 207 36.32 24.41 9.66
N THR A 208 37.29 25.28 9.38
CA THR A 208 38.62 24.90 8.94
C THR A 208 39.43 24.46 10.16
N ASN A 209 39.48 23.15 10.42
CA ASN A 209 40.56 22.59 11.23
C ASN A 209 41.85 22.62 10.40
N LYS A 210 42.65 23.68 10.58
CA LYS A 210 44.07 23.65 10.22
C LYS A 210 44.81 22.82 11.25
N MET A 211 45.18 21.62 10.83
CA MET A 211 46.16 20.77 11.46
C MET A 211 47.52 21.47 11.36
N GLY A 212 48.19 21.63 12.50
CA GLY A 212 49.52 22.23 12.57
C GLY A 212 50.60 21.32 12.00
N THR A 213 51.56 21.94 11.31
CA THR A 213 52.94 21.48 11.17
C THR A 213 53.81 22.73 11.25
N ASP A 214 54.72 22.68 12.24
CA ASP A 214 55.86 23.55 12.56
C ASP A 214 55.59 24.94 13.16
#